data_AF-A0A6I3ZIC9-F1
#
_entry.id   AF-A0A6I3ZIC9-F1
#
_cell.length_a   1.000
_cell.length_b   1.000
_cell.length_c   1.000
_cell.angle_alpha   90.00
_cell.angle_beta   90.00
_cell.angle_gamma   90.00
#
_symmetry.space_group_name_H-M   'P 1'
#
loop_
_entity.id
_entity.type
_entity.pdbx_description
1 polymer ?
#
loop_
_entity_poly.entity_id
_entity_poly.type
_entity_poly.pdbx_seq_one_letter_code
_entity_poly.pdbx_strand_id
1 'polypeptide(L)'
;MFRLVESSNPDEVTRFRVRAHYEQRLVLIASVCRELQRSPDRIAGGRPTAALSMLSWWMRTVYDLPSGDVNYRHGLDDSRLMEFAADMKDELAAGSSVCDALAYAYTADHDYEFDRDAEDVRERLGRYLAGFYGGSESDAPAE
;
A
#
# COMPACT_ATOMS: atom_id res chain seq x y z
N MET A 1 1.16 -24.02 15.62
CA MET A 1 0.42 -23.69 14.38
C MET A 1 -1.05 -24.01 14.63
N PHE A 2 -1.84 -23.03 15.06
CA PHE A 2 -3.29 -23.20 15.22
C PHE A 2 -3.95 -23.06 13.84
N ARG A 3 -4.48 -24.16 13.31
CA ARG A 3 -5.36 -24.12 12.13
C ARG A 3 -6.71 -23.59 12.61
N LEU A 4 -7.17 -22.44 12.09
CA LEU A 4 -8.52 -21.88 12.34
C LEU A 4 -9.69 -22.81 11.95
N VAL A 5 -9.42 -24.02 11.51
CA VAL A 5 -10.40 -25.06 11.16
C VAL A 5 -11.11 -25.61 12.41
N GLU A 6 -10.68 -25.25 13.62
CA GLU A 6 -11.27 -25.71 14.89
C GLU A 6 -12.12 -24.65 15.64
N SER A 7 -12.28 -23.42 15.12
CA SER A 7 -13.20 -22.46 15.74
C SER A 7 -14.63 -22.67 15.23
N SER A 8 -15.53 -22.99 16.16
CA SER A 8 -16.98 -23.08 15.92
C SER A 8 -17.66 -21.71 15.81
N ASN A 9 -16.91 -20.60 15.93
CA ASN A 9 -17.43 -19.24 15.91
C ASN A 9 -17.21 -18.59 14.53
N PRO A 10 -18.27 -18.42 13.72
CA PRO A 10 -18.15 -17.85 12.36
C PRO A 10 -17.58 -16.43 12.34
N ASP A 11 -17.76 -15.66 13.42
CA ASP A 11 -17.28 -14.27 13.51
C ASP A 11 -15.76 -14.21 13.70
N GLU A 12 -15.17 -15.18 14.41
CA GLU A 12 -13.72 -15.27 14.58
C GLU A 12 -13.01 -15.61 13.26
N VAL A 13 -13.59 -16.53 12.49
CA VAL A 13 -13.10 -16.88 11.15
C VAL A 13 -13.20 -15.68 10.21
N THR A 14 -14.31 -14.94 10.28
CA THR A 14 -14.52 -13.73 9.47
C THR A 14 -13.52 -12.65 9.84
N ARG A 15 -13.37 -12.33 11.13
CA ARG A 15 -12.39 -11.37 11.63
C ARG A 15 -10.98 -11.71 11.18
N PHE A 16 -10.56 -12.97 11.32
CA PHE A 16 -9.23 -13.42 10.89
C PHE A 16 -9.02 -13.20 9.39
N ARG A 17 -9.98 -13.60 8.55
CA ARG A 17 -9.89 -13.43 7.09
C ARG A 17 -9.83 -11.97 6.68
N VAL A 18 -10.67 -11.13 7.28
CA VAL A 18 -10.70 -9.69 6.99
C VAL A 18 -9.38 -9.02 7.39
N ARG A 19 -8.84 -9.34 8.56
CA ARG A 19 -7.53 -8.81 8.97
C ARG A 19 -6.41 -9.28 8.06
N ALA A 20 -6.32 -10.59 7.79
CA ALA A 20 -5.29 -11.14 6.92
C ALA A 20 -5.32 -10.50 5.51
N HIS A 21 -6.51 -10.22 4.99
CA HIS A 21 -6.70 -9.50 3.72
C HIS A 21 -6.07 -8.09 3.75
N TYR A 22 -6.34 -7.31 4.79
CA TYR A 22 -5.80 -5.95 4.91
C TYR A 22 -4.31 -5.93 5.28
N GLU A 23 -3.82 -6.90 6.06
CA GLU A 23 -2.40 -7.08 6.36
C GLU A 23 -1.59 -7.38 5.09
N GLN A 24 -2.09 -8.28 4.23
CA GLN A 24 -1.44 -8.57 2.94
C GLN A 24 -1.31 -7.29 2.10
N ARG A 25 -2.36 -6.48 2.03
CA ARG A 25 -2.35 -5.21 1.31
C ARG A 25 -1.33 -4.23 1.90
N LEU A 26 -1.29 -4.09 3.22
CA LEU A 26 -0.31 -3.22 3.90
C LEU A 26 1.13 -3.64 3.62
N VAL A 27 1.44 -4.94 3.64
CA VAL A 27 2.78 -5.44 3.32
C VAL A 27 3.18 -5.07 1.89
N LEU A 28 2.26 -5.19 0.93
CA LEU A 28 2.51 -4.83 -0.46
C LEU A 28 2.67 -3.32 -0.64
N ILE A 29 1.83 -2.51 0.00
CA ILE A 29 1.95 -1.05 0.05
C ILE A 29 3.30 -0.63 0.65
N ALA A 30 3.68 -1.18 1.80
CA ALA A 30 4.94 -0.89 2.46
C ALA A 30 6.14 -1.24 1.56
N SER A 31 6.02 -2.31 0.77
CA SER A 31 7.03 -2.67 -0.23
C SER A 31 7.16 -1.60 -1.33
N VAL A 32 6.04 -1.06 -1.84
CA VAL A 32 6.07 0.06 -2.80
C VAL A 32 6.76 1.28 -2.19
N CYS A 33 6.33 1.70 -0.99
CA CYS A 33 6.90 2.86 -0.30
C CYS A 33 8.40 2.70 -0.03
N ARG A 34 8.84 1.50 0.38
CA ARG A 34 10.26 1.20 0.63
C ARG A 34 11.11 1.25 -0.64
N GLU A 35 10.58 0.74 -1.75
CA GLU A 35 11.31 0.78 -3.02
C GLU A 35 11.40 2.20 -3.59
N LEU A 36 10.38 3.03 -3.38
CA LEU A 36 10.43 4.46 -3.67
C LEU A 36 11.47 5.18 -2.79
N GLN A 37 11.48 4.91 -1.48
CA GLN A 37 12.47 5.51 -0.56
C GLN A 37 13.92 5.18 -0.96
N ARG A 38 14.15 3.96 -1.46
CA ARG A 38 15.46 3.51 -1.95
C ARG A 38 15.83 4.06 -3.34
N SER A 39 14.87 4.64 -4.05
CA SER A 39 15.02 5.09 -5.44
C SER A 39 14.52 6.53 -5.62
N PRO A 40 15.04 7.52 -4.86
CA PRO A 40 14.50 8.89 -4.84
C PRO A 40 14.56 9.60 -6.21
N ASP A 41 15.52 9.20 -7.05
CA ASP A 41 15.75 9.75 -8.40
C ASP A 41 15.05 8.94 -9.50
N ARG A 42 14.38 7.83 -9.15
CA ARG A 42 13.71 6.94 -10.10
C ARG A 42 12.33 6.54 -9.58
N ILE A 43 11.40 7.49 -9.70
CA ILE A 43 10.00 7.31 -9.32
C ILE A 43 9.26 6.43 -10.33
N ALA A 44 9.43 6.68 -11.63
CA ALA A 44 8.91 5.80 -12.68
C ALA A 44 9.95 4.77 -13.16
N GLY A 45 9.47 3.54 -13.31
CA GLY A 45 10.25 2.40 -13.78
C GLY A 45 11.01 1.66 -12.67
N GLY A 46 11.64 0.55 -13.03
CA GLY A 46 12.48 -0.23 -12.12
C GLY A 46 11.70 -0.87 -10.96
N ARG A 47 12.33 -0.87 -9.77
CA ARG A 47 11.83 -1.58 -8.59
C ARG A 47 10.51 -1.01 -8.02
N PRO A 48 10.30 0.32 -7.94
CA PRO A 48 9.01 0.87 -7.53
C PRO A 48 7.85 0.40 -8.41
N THR A 49 8.00 0.45 -9.74
CA THR A 49 6.97 -0.01 -10.68
C THR A 49 6.75 -1.53 -10.60
N ALA A 50 7.80 -2.32 -10.38
CA ALA A 50 7.65 -3.76 -10.16
C ALA A 50 6.86 -4.06 -8.87
N ALA A 51 7.16 -3.37 -7.77
CA ALA A 51 6.41 -3.49 -6.52
C ALA A 51 4.95 -3.07 -6.70
N LEU A 52 4.70 -1.96 -7.40
CA LEU A 52 3.35 -1.50 -7.71
C LEU A 52 2.60 -2.53 -8.56
N SER A 53 3.25 -3.14 -9.55
CA SER A 53 2.67 -4.18 -10.41
C SER A 53 2.25 -5.42 -9.60
N MET A 54 3.05 -5.82 -8.59
CA MET A 54 2.69 -6.90 -7.68
C MET A 54 1.45 -6.55 -6.85
N LEU A 55 1.38 -5.33 -6.32
CA LEU A 55 0.18 -4.84 -5.62
C LEU A 55 -1.04 -4.83 -6.54
N SER A 56 -0.90 -4.32 -7.77
CA SER A 56 -1.99 -4.30 -8.77
C SER A 56 -2.50 -5.71 -9.08
N TRP A 57 -1.60 -6.66 -9.28
CA TRP A 57 -1.98 -8.06 -9.52
C TRP A 57 -2.73 -8.65 -8.33
N TRP A 58 -2.24 -8.44 -7.11
CA TRP A 58 -2.91 -8.90 -5.90
C TRP A 58 -4.30 -8.26 -5.76
N MET A 59 -4.42 -6.95 -5.95
CA MET A 59 -5.71 -6.26 -5.86
C MET A 59 -6.70 -6.79 -6.89
N ARG A 60 -6.30 -6.98 -8.15
CA ARG A 60 -7.19 -7.55 -9.17
C ARG A 60 -7.64 -8.96 -8.82
N THR A 61 -6.73 -9.78 -8.31
CA THR A 61 -7.02 -11.17 -7.95
C THR A 61 -7.93 -11.28 -6.73
N VAL A 62 -7.66 -10.50 -5.69
CA VAL A 62 -8.35 -10.64 -4.40
C VAL A 62 -9.69 -9.90 -4.38
N TYR A 63 -9.79 -8.78 -5.11
CA TYR A 63 -11.05 -8.02 -5.24
C TYR A 63 -11.86 -8.36 -6.50
N ASP A 64 -11.38 -9.31 -7.33
CA ASP A 64 -12.01 -9.67 -8.61
C ASP A 64 -12.25 -8.45 -9.53
N LEU A 65 -11.23 -7.58 -9.62
CA LEU A 65 -11.32 -6.36 -10.43
C LEU A 65 -11.08 -6.67 -11.91
N PRO A 66 -11.72 -5.92 -12.83
CA PRO A 66 -11.44 -6.05 -14.26
C PRO A 66 -9.98 -5.73 -14.60
N SER A 67 -9.55 -6.17 -15.78
CA SER A 67 -8.29 -5.73 -16.37
C SER A 67 -8.31 -4.23 -16.63
N GLY A 68 -7.21 -3.54 -16.37
CA GLY A 68 -7.08 -2.09 -16.53
C GLY A 68 -6.47 -1.44 -15.31
N ASP A 69 -6.64 -0.12 -15.19
CA ASP A 69 -6.11 0.66 -14.08
C ASP A 69 -6.73 0.24 -12.75
N VAL A 70 -5.89 0.18 -11.72
CA VAL A 70 -6.32 -0.19 -10.37
C VAL A 70 -6.50 1.08 -9.57
N ASN A 71 -7.71 1.29 -9.05
CA ASN A 71 -7.94 2.28 -8.00
C ASN A 71 -7.39 1.72 -6.68
N TYR A 72 -6.25 2.24 -6.22
CA TYR A 72 -5.60 1.73 -5.02
C TYR A 72 -6.35 2.10 -3.75
N ARG A 73 -7.48 2.83 -3.80
CA ARG A 73 -8.38 3.09 -2.66
C ARG A 73 -9.59 2.15 -2.63
N HIS A 74 -9.73 1.26 -3.61
CA HIS A 74 -10.83 0.30 -3.66
C HIS A 74 -10.94 -0.52 -2.36
N GLY A 75 -12.16 -0.71 -1.86
CA GLY A 75 -12.45 -1.51 -0.67
C GLY A 75 -12.11 -0.86 0.68
N LEU A 76 -11.64 0.39 0.71
CA LEU A 76 -11.43 1.12 1.97
C LEU A 76 -12.72 1.66 2.61
N ASP A 77 -13.82 1.61 1.87
CA ASP A 77 -15.18 1.92 2.30
C ASP A 77 -15.98 0.70 2.78
N ASP A 78 -15.40 -0.50 2.71
CA ASP A 78 -16.00 -1.74 3.22
C ASP A 78 -16.23 -1.64 4.74
N SER A 79 -17.47 -1.84 5.18
CA SER A 79 -17.84 -1.77 6.60
C SER A 79 -17.04 -2.74 7.47
N ARG A 80 -16.61 -3.88 6.90
CA ARG A 80 -15.82 -4.90 7.59
C ARG A 80 -14.42 -4.41 7.93
N LEU A 81 -13.87 -3.43 7.20
CA LEU A 81 -12.63 -2.77 7.57
C LEU A 81 -12.79 -2.09 8.93
N MET A 82 -13.85 -1.29 9.09
CA MET A 82 -14.11 -0.61 10.36
C MET A 82 -14.45 -1.57 11.50
N GLU A 83 -15.12 -2.67 11.19
CA GLU A 83 -15.54 -3.65 12.20
C GLU A 83 -14.37 -4.50 12.73
N PHE A 84 -13.47 -4.96 11.84
CA PHE A 84 -12.49 -5.98 12.19
C PHE A 84 -11.02 -5.52 12.10
N ALA A 85 -10.76 -4.40 11.43
CA ALA A 85 -9.41 -3.91 11.12
C ALA A 85 -9.32 -2.36 11.14
N ALA A 86 -10.10 -1.68 11.98
CA ALA A 86 -10.13 -0.22 12.06
C ALA A 86 -8.75 0.39 12.32
N ASP A 87 -7.90 -0.31 13.08
CA ASP A 87 -6.51 0.06 13.38
C ASP A 87 -5.64 0.23 12.12
N MET A 88 -5.99 -0.43 11.01
CA MET A 88 -5.23 -0.41 9.76
C MET A 88 -5.69 0.67 8.78
N LYS A 89 -6.83 1.32 9.04
CA LYS A 89 -7.50 2.17 8.03
C LYS A 89 -6.66 3.37 7.62
N ASP A 90 -6.04 4.05 8.57
CA ASP A 90 -5.29 5.27 8.28
C ASP A 90 -4.01 4.96 7.51
N GLU A 91 -3.31 3.89 7.86
CA GLU A 91 -2.12 3.44 7.13
C GLU A 91 -2.48 2.97 5.71
N LEU A 92 -3.56 2.19 5.57
CA LEU A 92 -4.08 1.78 4.28
C LEU A 92 -4.41 2.98 3.40
N ALA A 93 -5.10 3.99 3.94
CA ALA A 93 -5.47 5.18 3.20
C ALA A 93 -4.26 6.01 2.76
N ALA A 94 -3.28 6.19 3.66
CA ALA A 94 -2.06 6.94 3.38
C ALA A 94 -1.21 6.22 2.31
N GLY A 95 -0.97 4.92 2.48
CA GLY A 95 -0.15 4.16 1.54
C GLY A 95 -0.84 3.92 0.19
N SER A 96 -2.17 3.75 0.18
CA SER A 96 -2.96 3.71 -1.06
C SER A 96 -2.83 5.03 -1.84
N SER A 97 -2.79 6.15 -1.12
CA SER A 97 -2.59 7.48 -1.72
C SER A 97 -1.24 7.60 -2.44
N VAL A 98 -0.18 6.99 -1.89
CA VAL A 98 1.14 6.91 -2.54
C VAL A 98 1.07 6.05 -3.81
N CYS A 99 0.40 4.91 -3.73
CA CYS A 99 0.27 3.98 -4.86
C CYS A 99 -0.53 4.57 -6.02
N ASP A 100 -1.63 5.28 -5.74
CA ASP A 100 -2.39 6.02 -6.76
C ASP A 100 -1.51 7.07 -7.45
N ALA A 101 -0.81 7.91 -6.67
CA ALA A 101 0.06 8.94 -7.24
C ALA A 101 1.19 8.34 -8.09
N LEU A 102 1.77 7.22 -7.65
CA LEU A 102 2.79 6.51 -8.42
C LEU A 102 2.24 5.95 -9.74
N ALA A 103 1.01 5.43 -9.72
CA ALA A 103 0.36 4.94 -10.94
C ALA A 103 0.11 6.08 -11.94
N TYR A 104 -0.36 7.24 -11.47
CA TYR A 104 -0.51 8.43 -12.32
C TYR A 104 0.82 8.89 -12.90
N ALA A 105 1.86 9.00 -12.08
CA ALA A 105 3.20 9.39 -12.55
C ALA A 105 3.75 8.41 -13.60
N TYR A 106 3.42 7.12 -13.51
CA TYR A 106 3.82 6.11 -14.49
C TYR A 106 3.07 6.21 -15.82
N THR A 107 1.83 6.69 -15.82
CA THR A 107 1.00 6.82 -17.02
C THR A 107 0.94 8.25 -17.58
N ALA A 108 1.78 9.15 -17.08
CA ALA A 108 1.85 10.53 -17.59
C ALA A 108 2.29 10.54 -19.06
N ASP A 109 1.54 11.26 -19.90
CA ASP A 109 1.77 11.34 -21.36
C ASP A 109 2.81 12.42 -21.72
N HIS A 110 3.12 13.33 -20.79
CA HIS A 110 4.01 14.47 -21.01
C HIS A 110 5.00 14.70 -19.87
N ASP A 111 6.23 15.10 -20.20
CA ASP A 111 7.33 15.33 -19.24
C ASP A 111 6.98 16.36 -18.15
N TYR A 112 6.22 17.40 -18.48
CA TYR A 112 5.80 18.41 -17.49
C TYR A 112 4.75 17.87 -16.50
N GLU A 113 3.97 16.86 -16.89
CA GLU A 113 3.03 16.17 -16.00
C GLU A 113 3.78 15.22 -15.08
N PHE A 114 4.79 14.54 -15.64
CA PHE A 114 5.66 13.66 -14.89
C PHE A 114 6.35 14.37 -13.71
N ASP A 115 6.93 15.55 -13.92
CA ASP A 115 7.62 16.27 -12.84
C ASP A 115 6.68 16.63 -11.68
N ARG A 116 5.49 17.13 -12.00
CA ARG A 116 4.45 17.45 -11.01
C ARG A 116 3.97 16.18 -10.29
N ASP A 117 3.74 15.10 -11.01
CA ASP A 117 3.25 13.86 -10.43
C ASP A 117 4.32 13.18 -9.57
N ALA A 118 5.60 13.31 -9.96
CA ALA A 118 6.75 12.89 -9.17
C ALA A 118 6.87 13.68 -7.86
N GLU A 119 6.60 14.99 -7.86
CA GLU A 119 6.51 15.79 -6.63
C GLU A 119 5.38 15.30 -5.71
N ASP A 120 4.19 15.04 -6.25
CA ASP A 120 3.05 14.51 -5.48
C ASP A 120 3.37 13.13 -4.86
N VAL A 121 4.05 12.25 -5.60
CA VAL A 121 4.54 10.97 -5.06
C VAL A 121 5.47 11.19 -3.87
N ARG A 122 6.45 12.11 -3.98
CA ARG A 122 7.40 12.39 -2.89
C ARG A 122 6.70 12.97 -1.67
N GLU A 123 5.78 13.91 -1.85
CA GLU A 123 5.01 14.52 -0.77
C GLU A 123 4.19 13.47 0.00
N ARG A 124 3.47 12.61 -0.73
CA ARG A 124 2.65 11.55 -0.12
C ARG A 124 3.51 10.48 0.54
N LEU A 125 4.63 10.11 -0.07
CA LEU A 125 5.58 9.18 0.53
C LEU A 125 6.16 9.74 1.83
N GLY A 126 6.55 11.02 1.84
CA GLY A 126 7.05 11.70 3.04
C GLY A 126 6.02 11.67 4.17
N ARG A 127 4.74 11.96 3.87
CA ARG A 127 3.64 11.84 4.84
C ARG A 127 3.44 10.43 5.36
N TYR A 128 3.46 9.43 4.48
CA TYR A 128 3.34 8.02 4.87
C TYR A 128 4.47 7.60 5.79
N LEU A 129 5.72 7.92 5.43
CA LEU A 129 6.89 7.57 6.22
C LEU A 129 6.87 8.26 7.59
N ALA A 130 6.54 9.55 7.65
CA ALA A 130 6.45 10.28 8.91
C ALA A 130 5.36 9.73 9.85
N GLY A 131 4.23 9.28 9.29
CA GLY A 131 3.11 8.77 10.08
C GLY A 131 3.28 7.33 10.59
N PHE A 132 3.96 6.47 9.82
CA PHE A 132 3.92 5.02 10.04
C PHE A 132 5.29 4.33 10.12
N TYR A 133 6.37 5.02 9.71
CA TYR A 133 7.73 4.46 9.66
C TYR A 133 8.81 5.36 10.29
N GLY A 134 8.44 6.52 10.86
CA GLY A 134 9.34 7.57 11.37
C GLY A 134 10.05 7.26 12.69
N GLY A 135 10.50 6.02 12.89
CA GLY A 135 11.18 5.56 14.11
C GLY A 135 12.51 4.82 13.89
N SER A 136 13.11 4.87 12.69
CA SER A 136 14.38 4.16 12.42
C SER A 136 15.57 5.07 12.08
N GLU A 137 15.64 6.27 12.64
CA GLU A 137 16.83 7.13 12.61
C GLU A 137 17.27 7.48 14.04
N SER A 138 17.75 6.49 14.79
CA SER A 138 18.55 6.69 16.02
C SER A 138 19.23 5.38 16.47
N ASP A 139 19.93 4.70 15.58
CA ASP A 139 20.95 3.71 15.96
C ASP A 139 22.09 3.76 14.93
N ALA A 140 22.76 4.91 14.88
CA ALA A 140 24.14 4.95 14.40
C ALA A 140 25.03 4.65 15.62
N PRO A 141 25.97 3.69 15.56
CA PRO A 141 26.92 3.51 16.63
C PRO A 141 27.78 4.78 16.72
N ALA A 142 27.91 5.32 17.92
CA ALA A 142 28.91 6.35 18.20
C ALA A 142 30.30 5.77 17.92
N GLU A 143 31.06 6.43 17.04
CA GLU A 143 32.52 6.30 16.98
C GLU A 143 33.16 7.18 18.06
#